data_AF-A0A949Z139-F1
#
_entry.id   AF-A0A949Z139-F1
#
_cell.length_a   1.000
_cell.length_b   1.000
_cell.length_c   1.000
_cell.angle_alpha   90.00
_cell.angle_beta   90.00
_cell.angle_gamma   90.00
#
_symmetry.space_group_name_H-M   'P 1'
#
loop_
_entity.id
_entity.type
_entity.pdbx_description
1 polymer ?
#
loop_
_entity_poly.entity_id
_entity_poly.type
_entity_poly.pdbx_seq_one_letter_code
_entity_poly.pdbx_strand_id
1 'polypeptide(L)'
;AEQQAGTQKRKHTWLEIFAVFFAALAFLAAGYQGWVIRDNEKRQLRAYMFIDRVDFIIRAPQIHAVIHLKNSGQTPAYDLSAWVQMSTQASNESFVMMPKTSETFPMSRAIIGPGTTVRPAGRVDIPANNPAVIPAVEHGEAKAYAWGEVQYRDAFDQPWCLEFRLENLRAEDGSWGMQTTPEGNKESNAPCPNWPKRK
;
A
#
# COMPACT_ATOMS: atom_id res chain seq x y z
N ALA A 1 30.03 -80.51 -9.57
CA ALA A 1 29.57 -79.67 -8.45
C ALA A 1 28.82 -78.49 -9.05
N GLU A 2 27.54 -78.67 -9.34
CA GLU A 2 26.67 -77.61 -9.89
C GLU A 2 25.79 -77.11 -8.75
N GLN A 3 26.13 -75.94 -8.19
CA GLN A 3 25.25 -75.23 -7.27
C GLN A 3 24.22 -74.47 -8.11
N GLN A 4 22.98 -74.98 -8.11
CA GLN A 4 21.84 -74.25 -8.65
C GLN A 4 21.51 -73.08 -7.72
N ALA A 5 21.87 -71.87 -8.13
CA ALA A 5 21.49 -70.63 -7.47
C ALA A 5 19.99 -70.37 -7.69
N GLY A 6 19.17 -70.82 -6.75
CA GLY A 6 17.74 -70.50 -6.71
C GLY A 6 17.51 -69.02 -6.41
N THR A 7 17.26 -68.21 -7.45
CA THR A 7 16.82 -66.82 -7.31
C THR A 7 15.42 -66.77 -6.67
N GLN A 8 15.38 -66.58 -5.36
CA GLN A 8 14.14 -66.38 -4.60
C GLN A 8 13.57 -64.99 -4.93
N LYS A 9 12.58 -64.95 -5.83
CA LYS A 9 11.90 -63.72 -6.26
C LYS A 9 11.09 -63.16 -5.07
N ARG A 10 11.67 -62.22 -4.31
CA ARG A 10 10.99 -61.52 -3.21
C ARG A 10 9.72 -60.86 -3.75
N LYS A 11 8.55 -61.34 -3.31
CA LYS A 11 7.29 -60.64 -3.53
C LYS A 11 7.30 -59.45 -2.57
N HIS A 12 7.41 -58.23 -3.11
CA HIS A 12 7.21 -57.03 -2.30
C HIS A 12 5.83 -57.13 -1.64
N THR A 13 5.85 -57.11 -0.31
CA THR A 13 4.63 -57.18 0.49
C THR A 13 3.84 -55.91 0.22
N TRP A 14 2.54 -56.00 -0.03
CA TRP A 14 1.66 -54.85 -0.30
C TRP A 14 1.82 -53.71 0.73
N LEU A 15 2.13 -54.05 1.98
CA LEU A 15 2.50 -53.12 3.06
C LEU A 15 3.71 -52.23 2.73
N GLU A 16 4.75 -52.74 2.07
CA GLU A 16 5.94 -51.95 1.68
C GLU A 16 5.57 -50.88 0.65
N ILE A 17 4.69 -51.22 -0.30
CA ILE A 17 4.21 -50.29 -1.33
C ILE A 17 3.41 -49.17 -0.66
N PHE A 18 2.52 -49.50 0.29
CA PHE A 18 1.78 -48.50 1.06
C PHE A 18 2.69 -47.60 1.89
N ALA A 19 3.68 -48.17 2.58
CA ALA A 19 4.62 -47.38 3.37
C ALA A 19 5.40 -46.38 2.51
N VAL A 20 5.89 -46.80 1.34
CA VAL A 20 6.58 -45.91 0.40
C VAL A 20 5.65 -44.83 -0.14
N PHE A 21 4.40 -45.17 -0.46
CA PHE A 21 3.41 -44.19 -0.93
C PHE A 21 3.10 -43.13 0.14
N PHE A 22 2.84 -43.54 1.39
CA PHE A 22 2.61 -42.60 2.49
C PHE A 22 3.84 -41.75 2.78
N ALA A 23 5.05 -42.32 2.72
CA ALA A 23 6.29 -41.56 2.88
C ALA A 23 6.44 -40.49 1.77
N ALA A 24 6.13 -40.84 0.52
CA ALA A 24 6.15 -39.90 -0.60
C ALA A 24 5.11 -38.77 -0.42
N LEU A 25 3.88 -39.09 -0.02
CA LEU A 25 2.86 -38.09 0.28
C LEU A 25 3.26 -37.18 1.45
N ALA A 26 3.81 -37.74 2.53
CA ALA A 26 4.28 -36.96 3.67
C ALA A 26 5.40 -36.00 3.27
N PHE A 27 6.34 -36.45 2.42
CA PHE A 27 7.40 -35.60 1.89
C PHE A 27 6.86 -34.45 1.04
N LEU A 28 5.90 -34.72 0.14
CA LEU A 28 5.24 -33.67 -0.66
C LEU A 28 4.47 -32.67 0.21
N ALA A 29 3.75 -33.16 1.22
CA ALA A 29 3.01 -32.33 2.17
C ALA A 29 3.96 -31.43 2.97
N ALA A 30 5.08 -31.96 3.47
CA ALA A 30 6.10 -31.18 4.16
C ALA A 30 6.74 -30.12 3.25
N GLY A 31 7.01 -30.47 1.99
CA GLY A 31 7.50 -29.52 0.98
C GLY A 31 6.52 -28.37 0.73
N TYR A 32 5.23 -28.68 0.59
CA TYR A 32 4.17 -27.68 0.45
C TYR A 32 4.04 -26.80 1.69
N GLN A 33 4.06 -27.39 2.89
CA GLN A 33 4.03 -26.65 4.16
C GLN A 33 5.21 -25.69 4.29
N GLY A 34 6.43 -26.15 3.95
CA GLY A 34 7.62 -25.28 3.95
C GLY A 34 7.48 -24.09 3.00
N TRP A 35 6.87 -24.29 1.83
CA TRP A 35 6.57 -23.19 0.90
C TRP A 35 5.56 -22.18 1.47
N VAL A 36 4.47 -22.66 2.09
CA VAL A 36 3.46 -21.80 2.74
C VAL A 36 4.05 -21.01 3.90
N ILE A 37 4.87 -21.64 4.75
CA ILE A 37 5.53 -20.98 5.88
C ILE A 37 6.39 -19.82 5.38
N ARG A 38 7.19 -20.04 4.34
CA ARG A 38 8.03 -19.00 3.75
C ARG A 38 7.23 -17.82 3.20
N ASP A 39 6.08 -18.07 2.58
CA ASP A 39 5.23 -16.98 2.08
C ASP A 39 4.60 -16.17 3.24
N ASN A 40 4.16 -16.87 4.29
CA ASN A 40 3.64 -16.22 5.49
C ASN A 40 4.70 -15.37 6.22
N GLU A 41 5.92 -15.89 6.37
CA GLU A 41 7.03 -15.14 6.96
C GLU A 41 7.30 -13.85 6.19
N LYS A 42 7.34 -13.93 4.85
CA LYS A 42 7.51 -12.73 4.01
C LYS A 42 6.40 -11.72 4.22
N ARG A 43 5.13 -12.16 4.23
CA ARG A 43 3.99 -11.26 4.47
C ARG A 43 4.02 -10.64 5.87
N GLN A 44 4.43 -11.38 6.88
CA GLN A 44 4.53 -10.86 8.25
C GLN A 44 5.69 -9.87 8.42
N LEU A 45 6.78 -10.05 7.68
CA LEU A 45 7.99 -9.24 7.80
C LEU A 45 8.06 -8.06 6.82
N ARG A 46 7.11 -7.89 5.89
CA ARG A 46 7.18 -6.80 4.90
C ARG A 46 6.92 -5.41 5.50
N ALA A 47 7.30 -4.38 4.76
CA ALA A 47 6.92 -3.00 5.03
C ALA A 47 5.47 -2.76 4.59
N TYR A 48 4.73 -2.00 5.38
CA TYR A 48 3.34 -1.64 5.09
C TYR A 48 3.16 -0.15 5.29
N MET A 49 2.88 0.58 4.22
CA MET A 49 2.65 2.02 4.28
C MET A 49 1.16 2.31 4.38
N PHE A 50 0.76 3.11 5.36
CA PHE A 50 -0.62 3.57 5.52
C PHE A 50 -0.68 5.05 5.88
N ILE A 51 -1.84 5.66 5.64
CA ILE A 51 -2.17 6.98 6.17
C ILE A 51 -2.49 6.81 7.65
N ASP A 52 -1.63 7.36 8.51
CA ASP A 52 -1.77 7.33 9.97
C ASP A 52 -2.72 8.43 10.45
N ARG A 53 -2.54 9.65 9.92
CA ARG A 53 -3.42 10.80 10.17
C ARG A 53 -3.25 11.86 9.08
N VAL A 54 -4.16 12.83 9.06
CA VAL A 54 -4.11 13.96 8.13
C VAL A 54 -4.34 15.25 8.89
N ASP A 55 -3.38 16.18 8.78
CA ASP A 55 -3.59 17.54 9.29
C ASP A 55 -4.20 18.37 8.15
N PHE A 56 -5.48 18.74 8.29
CA PHE A 56 -6.18 19.60 7.33
C PHE A 56 -6.24 21.02 7.86
N ILE A 57 -5.57 21.95 7.18
CA ILE A 57 -5.37 23.32 7.64
C ILE A 57 -5.94 24.28 6.60
N ILE A 58 -7.00 24.98 6.98
CA ILE A 58 -7.56 26.08 6.21
C ILE A 58 -6.93 27.38 6.72
N ARG A 59 -6.12 28.03 5.89
CA ARG A 59 -5.51 29.33 6.20
C ARG A 59 -5.48 30.18 4.94
N ALA A 60 -6.43 31.10 4.81
CA ALA A 60 -6.50 31.99 3.65
C ALA A 60 -5.14 32.62 3.30
N PRO A 61 -4.72 32.61 2.02
CA PRO A 61 -5.47 32.18 0.83
C PRO A 61 -5.24 30.70 0.44
N GLN A 62 -4.88 29.83 1.37
CA GLN A 62 -4.46 28.45 1.08
C GLN A 62 -5.23 27.41 1.89
N ILE A 63 -5.40 26.24 1.30
CA ILE A 63 -5.83 25.03 2.00
C ILE A 63 -4.71 24.01 1.90
N HIS A 64 -4.28 23.48 3.04
CA HIS A 64 -3.18 22.51 3.15
C HIS A 64 -3.69 21.18 3.68
N ALA A 65 -3.18 20.08 3.14
CA ALA A 65 -3.33 18.76 3.71
C ALA A 65 -1.95 18.13 3.89
N VAL A 66 -1.57 17.89 5.14
CA VAL A 66 -0.33 17.17 5.48
C VAL A 66 -0.69 15.73 5.77
N ILE A 67 -0.29 14.82 4.88
CA ILE A 67 -0.60 13.40 4.99
C ILE A 67 0.53 12.75 5.80
N HIS A 68 0.22 12.18 6.96
CA HIS A 68 1.18 11.42 7.75
C HIS A 68 1.14 9.98 7.28
N LEU A 69 2.19 9.55 6.59
CA LEU A 69 2.37 8.18 6.13
C LEU A 69 3.26 7.42 7.11
N LYS A 70 2.79 6.29 7.61
CA LYS A 70 3.51 5.47 8.57
C LYS A 70 3.84 4.10 7.99
N ASN A 71 5.07 3.65 8.22
CA ASN A 71 5.44 2.26 8.00
C ASN A 71 5.04 1.43 9.22
N SER A 72 3.95 0.68 9.14
CA SER A 72 3.48 -0.22 10.20
C SER A 72 4.05 -1.64 10.08
N GLY A 73 4.91 -1.88 9.08
CA GLY A 73 5.58 -3.17 8.89
C GLY A 73 6.82 -3.35 9.77
N GLN A 74 7.42 -4.54 9.70
CA GLN A 74 8.61 -4.90 10.48
C GLN A 74 9.94 -4.62 9.77
N THR A 75 9.89 -4.29 8.48
CA THR A 75 11.08 -3.95 7.68
C THR A 75 11.00 -2.54 7.12
N PRO A 76 12.14 -1.94 6.73
CA PRO A 76 12.14 -0.62 6.10
C PRO A 76 11.43 -0.63 4.74
N ALA A 77 10.77 0.49 4.43
CA ALA A 77 10.29 0.82 3.08
C ALA A 77 11.40 1.56 2.32
N TYR A 78 11.95 0.93 1.29
CA TYR A 78 13.02 1.45 0.45
C TYR A 78 12.47 2.21 -0.76
N ASP A 79 13.31 3.09 -1.32
CA ASP A 79 12.97 3.88 -2.52
C ASP A 79 11.63 4.61 -2.40
N LEU A 80 11.22 4.98 -1.18
CA LEU A 80 9.91 5.56 -0.93
C LEU A 80 9.82 6.93 -1.61
N SER A 81 8.75 7.10 -2.38
CA SER A 81 8.38 8.35 -3.04
C SER A 81 6.87 8.50 -2.89
N ALA A 82 6.42 9.71 -2.57
CA ALA A 82 5.01 10.03 -2.56
C ALA A 82 4.78 11.39 -3.20
N TRP A 83 3.57 11.59 -3.69
CA TRP A 83 3.07 12.87 -4.13
C TRP A 83 1.63 13.03 -3.65
N VAL A 84 1.22 14.29 -3.43
CA VAL A 84 -0.12 14.65 -2.97
C VAL A 84 -0.59 15.83 -3.81
N GLN A 85 -1.83 15.77 -4.28
CA GLN A 85 -2.53 16.86 -4.92
C GLN A 85 -3.81 17.17 -4.18
N MET A 86 -4.28 18.39 -4.36
CA MET A 86 -5.52 18.87 -3.77
C MET A 86 -6.35 19.63 -4.79
N SER A 87 -7.66 19.58 -4.63
CA SER A 87 -8.62 20.42 -5.35
C SER A 87 -9.85 20.66 -4.49
N THR A 88 -10.65 21.65 -4.88
CA THR A 88 -11.95 21.93 -4.28
C THR A 88 -13.02 21.80 -5.34
N GLN A 89 -14.16 21.19 -5.00
CA GLN A 89 -15.31 21.02 -5.89
C GLN A 89 -16.59 21.32 -5.10
N ALA A 90 -17.69 21.64 -5.78
CA ALA A 90 -18.95 21.87 -5.10
C ALA A 90 -19.43 20.58 -4.39
N SER A 91 -20.11 20.70 -3.25
CA SER A 91 -20.47 19.52 -2.44
C SER A 91 -21.52 18.61 -3.10
N ASN A 92 -22.25 19.12 -4.09
CA ASN A 92 -23.20 18.38 -4.92
C ASN A 92 -22.56 17.73 -6.15
N GLU A 93 -21.29 18.00 -6.44
CA GLU A 93 -20.57 17.41 -7.57
C GLU A 93 -19.89 16.11 -7.17
N SER A 94 -19.84 15.16 -8.11
CA SER A 94 -19.01 13.98 -7.94
C SER A 94 -17.56 14.37 -8.13
N PHE A 95 -16.69 13.89 -7.24
CA PHE A 95 -15.26 14.12 -7.38
C PHE A 95 -14.74 13.67 -8.74
N VAL A 96 -14.15 14.61 -9.47
CA VAL A 96 -13.36 14.32 -10.65
C VAL A 96 -11.88 14.32 -10.26
N MET A 97 -11.22 13.17 -10.40
CA MET A 97 -9.77 13.08 -10.22
C MET A 97 -9.08 13.84 -11.34
N MET A 98 -8.36 14.91 -10.99
CA MET A 98 -7.54 15.61 -11.97
C MET A 98 -6.28 14.79 -12.27
N PRO A 99 -5.79 14.83 -13.53
CA PRO A 99 -4.54 14.17 -13.86
C PRO A 99 -3.39 14.76 -13.05
N LYS A 100 -2.39 13.92 -12.79
CA LYS A 100 -1.15 14.33 -12.13
C LYS A 100 -0.48 15.48 -12.91
N THR A 101 -0.57 16.70 -12.39
CA THR A 101 0.18 17.88 -12.80
C THR A 101 1.69 17.66 -12.70
N SER A 102 2.44 18.27 -13.63
CA SER A 102 3.91 18.27 -13.66
C SER A 102 4.55 18.94 -12.44
N GLU A 103 3.78 19.72 -11.68
CA GLU A 103 4.20 20.39 -10.45
C GLU A 103 4.16 19.48 -9.22
N THR A 104 3.73 18.23 -9.37
CA THR A 104 3.89 17.25 -8.29
C THR A 104 5.36 16.89 -8.13
N PHE A 105 6.02 17.56 -7.19
CA PHE A 105 7.37 17.21 -6.78
C PHE A 105 7.31 15.85 -6.06
N PRO A 106 7.83 14.76 -6.66
CA PRO A 106 8.00 13.54 -5.89
C PRO A 106 8.96 13.85 -4.75
N MET A 107 8.65 13.38 -3.54
CA MET A 107 9.64 13.39 -2.46
C MET A 107 10.92 12.71 -2.96
N SER A 108 12.08 13.25 -2.55
CA SER A 108 13.36 12.56 -2.72
C SER A 108 13.24 11.13 -2.19
N ARG A 109 13.81 10.15 -2.90
CA ARG A 109 13.76 8.74 -2.49
C ARG A 109 14.30 8.61 -1.06
N ALA A 110 13.47 8.06 -0.17
CA ALA A 110 13.79 7.91 1.23
C ALA A 110 13.72 6.43 1.67
N ILE A 111 14.44 6.11 2.74
CA ILE A 111 14.34 4.83 3.44
C ILE A 111 13.56 5.08 4.72
N ILE A 112 12.39 4.46 4.86
CA ILE A 112 11.50 4.68 6.01
C ILE A 112 11.52 3.45 6.90
N GLY A 113 12.15 3.57 8.07
CA GLY A 113 12.26 2.47 9.03
C GLY A 113 10.90 2.05 9.62
N PRO A 114 10.83 0.85 10.24
CA PRO A 114 9.65 0.39 10.97
C PRO A 114 9.16 1.41 12.00
N GLY A 115 7.85 1.62 12.07
CA GLY A 115 7.20 2.55 13.00
C GLY A 115 7.43 4.03 12.72
N THR A 116 8.21 4.37 11.68
CA THR A 116 8.54 5.76 11.34
C THR A 116 7.44 6.38 10.48
N THR A 117 7.20 7.68 10.70
CA THR A 117 6.21 8.47 9.95
C THR A 117 6.91 9.51 9.08
N VAL A 118 6.50 9.62 7.82
CA VAL A 118 6.85 10.71 6.90
C VAL A 118 5.64 11.57 6.59
N ARG A 119 5.89 12.80 6.14
CA ARG A 119 4.86 13.84 6.04
C ARG A 119 4.87 14.52 4.67
N PRO A 120 4.52 13.83 3.57
CA PRO A 120 4.26 14.53 2.33
C PRO A 120 3.10 15.50 2.51
N ALA A 121 3.23 16.69 1.94
CA ALA A 121 2.23 17.74 2.00
C ALA A 121 1.68 18.02 0.60
N GLY A 122 0.36 18.09 0.51
CA GLY A 122 -0.35 18.70 -0.62
C GLY A 122 -0.83 20.10 -0.21
N ARG A 123 -0.92 20.99 -1.19
CA ARG A 123 -1.53 22.31 -1.02
C ARG A 123 -2.36 22.67 -2.23
N VAL A 124 -3.42 23.43 -2.01
CA VAL A 124 -4.13 24.15 -3.08
C VAL A 124 -4.09 25.64 -2.73
N ASP A 125 -3.55 26.41 -3.67
CA ASP A 125 -3.59 27.87 -3.62
C ASP A 125 -4.95 28.32 -4.12
N ILE A 126 -5.70 29.08 -3.31
CA ILE A 126 -6.98 29.64 -3.74
C ILE A 126 -6.67 30.85 -4.61
N PRO A 127 -7.12 30.85 -5.89
CA PRO A 127 -6.89 31.98 -6.77
C PRO A 127 -7.49 33.27 -6.19
N ALA A 128 -6.77 34.40 -6.33
CA ALA A 128 -7.22 35.69 -5.81
C ALA A 128 -8.56 36.16 -6.41
N ASN A 129 -8.92 35.66 -7.59
CA ASN A 129 -10.20 35.93 -8.25
C ASN A 129 -11.36 35.05 -7.75
N ASN A 130 -11.12 34.11 -6.83
CA ASN A 130 -12.16 33.26 -6.25
C ASN A 130 -11.99 33.09 -4.72
N PRO A 131 -12.12 34.17 -3.93
CA PRO A 131 -12.00 34.09 -2.48
C PRO A 131 -13.16 33.33 -1.80
N ALA A 132 -14.25 33.05 -2.53
CA ALA A 132 -15.44 32.39 -2.00
C ALA A 132 -15.24 30.90 -1.68
N VAL A 133 -14.14 30.28 -2.15
CA VAL A 133 -13.87 28.85 -1.94
C VAL A 133 -13.72 28.51 -0.45
N ILE A 134 -13.00 29.34 0.32
CA ILE A 134 -12.78 29.05 1.75
C ILE A 134 -14.10 29.08 2.52
N PRO A 135 -14.93 30.15 2.44
CA PRO A 135 -16.26 30.15 3.05
C PRO A 135 -17.13 28.98 2.58
N ALA A 136 -17.10 28.64 1.29
CA ALA A 136 -17.89 27.52 0.77
C ALA A 136 -17.46 26.19 1.38
N VAL A 137 -16.15 25.95 1.55
CA VAL A 137 -15.64 24.77 2.28
C VAL A 137 -16.04 24.83 3.75
N GLU A 138 -15.96 25.99 4.39
CA GLU A 138 -16.31 26.17 5.80
C GLU A 138 -17.80 25.93 6.10
N HIS A 139 -18.67 26.32 5.16
CA HIS A 139 -20.11 26.12 5.23
C HIS A 139 -20.59 24.77 4.66
N GLY A 140 -19.69 23.96 4.09
CA GLY A 140 -20.05 22.65 3.49
C GLY A 140 -20.73 22.75 2.12
N GLU A 141 -20.69 23.92 1.48
CA GLU A 141 -21.12 24.14 0.10
C GLU A 141 -20.09 23.62 -0.91
N ALA A 142 -18.83 23.50 -0.49
CA ALA A 142 -17.75 22.88 -1.24
C ALA A 142 -17.03 21.82 -0.41
N LYS A 143 -16.42 20.85 -1.10
CA LYS A 143 -15.54 19.84 -0.54
C LYS A 143 -14.11 20.06 -1.02
N ALA A 144 -13.17 19.89 -0.12
CA ALA A 144 -11.75 19.80 -0.43
C ALA A 144 -11.35 18.33 -0.52
N TYR A 145 -10.70 17.96 -1.60
CA TYR A 145 -10.18 16.62 -1.83
C TYR A 145 -8.66 16.63 -1.83
N ALA A 146 -8.07 15.56 -1.31
CA ALA A 146 -6.64 15.29 -1.41
C ALA A 146 -6.46 13.88 -1.96
N TRP A 147 -5.62 13.72 -2.97
CA TRP A 147 -5.32 12.40 -3.53
C TRP A 147 -3.85 12.30 -3.88
N GLY A 148 -3.37 11.08 -4.04
CA GLY A 148 -1.98 10.85 -4.33
C GLY A 148 -1.62 9.39 -4.42
N GLU A 149 -0.32 9.17 -4.56
CA GLU A 149 0.26 7.84 -4.60
C GLU A 149 1.46 7.80 -3.66
N VAL A 150 1.63 6.65 -3.01
CA VAL A 150 2.83 6.29 -2.27
C VAL A 150 3.39 5.05 -2.93
N GLN A 151 4.67 5.13 -3.26
CA GLN A 151 5.33 4.10 -4.02
C GLN A 151 6.62 3.74 -3.27
N TYR A 152 6.84 2.45 -2.99
CA TYR A 152 8.00 1.97 -2.24
C TYR A 152 8.37 0.52 -2.61
N ARG A 153 9.51 0.05 -2.10
CA ARG A 153 9.94 -1.34 -2.15
C ARG A 153 10.07 -1.89 -0.74
N ASP A 154 9.68 -3.13 -0.53
CA ASP A 154 9.94 -3.80 0.75
C ASP A 154 11.36 -4.40 0.80
N ALA A 155 11.70 -5.03 1.93
CA ALA A 155 12.98 -5.71 2.11
C ALA A 155 13.21 -6.93 1.20
N PHE A 156 12.19 -7.36 0.44
CA PHE A 156 12.27 -8.45 -0.54
C PHE A 156 12.36 -7.94 -1.98
N ASP A 157 12.60 -6.63 -2.17
CA ASP A 157 12.64 -5.94 -3.47
C ASP A 157 11.31 -6.00 -4.26
N GLN A 158 10.20 -6.28 -3.58
CA GLN A 158 8.87 -6.24 -4.19
C GLN A 158 8.39 -4.78 -4.26
N PRO A 159 7.94 -4.29 -5.43
CA PRO A 159 7.33 -2.96 -5.53
C PRO A 159 5.92 -2.97 -4.94
N TRP A 160 5.58 -1.86 -4.29
CA TRP A 160 4.27 -1.60 -3.71
C TRP A 160 3.78 -0.21 -4.12
N CYS A 161 2.48 -0.14 -4.40
CA CYS A 161 1.78 1.09 -4.72
C CYS A 161 0.56 1.23 -3.80
N LEU A 162 0.46 2.36 -3.11
CA LEU A 162 -0.73 2.79 -2.38
C LEU A 162 -1.29 4.02 -3.10
N GLU A 163 -2.46 3.87 -3.71
CA GLU A 163 -3.26 4.97 -4.22
C GLU A 163 -4.23 5.40 -3.11
N PHE A 164 -4.29 6.70 -2.83
CA PHE A 164 -5.21 7.22 -1.83
C PHE A 164 -6.02 8.42 -2.33
N ARG A 165 -7.20 8.57 -1.75
CA ARG A 165 -8.13 9.68 -1.96
C ARG A 165 -8.89 9.96 -0.67
N LEU A 166 -8.88 11.23 -0.32
CA LEU A 166 -9.40 11.78 0.91
C LEU A 166 -10.36 12.92 0.57
N GLU A 167 -11.39 13.09 1.38
CA GLU A 167 -12.27 14.27 1.38
C GLU A 167 -12.26 14.92 2.76
N ASN A 168 -12.45 16.23 2.81
CA ASN A 168 -12.56 16.94 4.07
C ASN A 168 -13.80 16.48 4.84
N LEU A 169 -13.65 16.41 6.16
CA LEU A 169 -14.72 16.14 7.11
C LEU A 169 -14.67 17.22 8.19
N ARG A 170 -15.84 17.69 8.59
CA ARG A 170 -15.99 18.54 9.78
C ARG A 170 -16.54 17.68 10.90
N ALA A 171 -15.78 17.53 11.98
CA ALA A 171 -16.22 16.79 13.16
C ALA A 171 -17.25 17.59 13.96
N GLU A 172 -17.96 16.92 14.87
CA GLU A 172 -18.99 17.53 15.73
C GLU A 172 -18.43 18.63 16.64
N ASP A 173 -17.16 18.51 17.05
CA ASP A 173 -16.43 19.52 17.83
C ASP A 173 -16.01 20.75 17.01
N GLY A 174 -16.36 20.77 15.72
CA GLY A 174 -16.02 21.82 14.77
C GLY A 174 -14.60 21.72 14.21
N SER A 175 -13.81 20.71 14.61
CA SER A 175 -12.49 20.49 14.07
C SER A 175 -12.53 19.98 12.62
N TRP A 176 -11.48 20.30 11.89
CA TRP A 176 -11.30 19.95 10.49
C TRP A 176 -10.41 18.71 10.37
N GLY A 177 -10.84 17.74 9.58
CA GLY A 177 -10.08 16.54 9.25
C GLY A 177 -10.27 16.14 7.81
N MET A 178 -9.67 15.01 7.43
CA MET A 178 -9.99 14.33 6.18
C MET A 178 -10.30 12.86 6.44
N GLN A 179 -11.23 12.32 5.67
CA GLN A 179 -11.60 10.91 5.70
C GLN A 179 -11.35 10.27 4.33
N THR A 180 -11.13 8.97 4.33
CA THR A 180 -10.95 8.18 3.10
C THR A 180 -12.26 8.05 2.35
N THR A 181 -12.25 8.24 1.03
CA THR A 181 -13.46 7.98 0.24
C THR A 181 -13.67 6.48 0.05
N PRO A 182 -14.90 6.00 -0.22
CA PRO A 182 -15.16 4.57 -0.47
C PRO A 182 -14.30 3.98 -1.59
N GLU A 183 -13.96 4.79 -2.59
CA GLU A 183 -13.10 4.38 -3.71
C GLU A 183 -11.60 4.56 -3.41
N GLY A 184 -11.27 5.07 -2.22
CA GLY A 184 -10.13 5.95 -2.02
C GLY A 184 -8.91 5.36 -1.34
N ASN A 185 -8.77 4.04 -1.23
CA ASN A 185 -7.50 3.42 -0.83
C ASN A 185 -7.31 2.08 -1.53
N LYS A 186 -6.29 1.98 -2.37
CA LYS A 186 -5.92 0.72 -3.03
C LYS A 186 -4.44 0.47 -2.85
N GLU A 187 -4.11 -0.59 -2.14
CA GLU A 187 -2.75 -1.14 -2.09
C GLU A 187 -2.64 -2.24 -3.14
N SER A 188 -1.56 -2.22 -3.93
CA SER A 188 -1.23 -3.30 -4.85
C SER A 188 0.26 -3.61 -4.83
N ASN A 189 0.60 -4.87 -5.12
CA ASN A 189 1.98 -5.34 -5.29
C ASN A 189 2.52 -5.11 -6.72
N ALA A 190 1.82 -4.31 -7.51
CA ALA A 190 2.26 -3.86 -8.81
C ALA A 190 2.95 -2.49 -8.66
N PRO A 191 3.93 -2.17 -9.51
CA PRO A 191 4.42 -0.81 -9.60
C PRO A 191 3.28 0.15 -9.93
N CYS A 192 3.29 1.35 -9.33
CA CYS A 192 2.37 2.41 -9.76
C CYS A 192 2.52 2.69 -11.27
N PRO A 193 1.48 3.15 -11.98
CA PRO A 193 1.52 3.39 -13.44
C PRO A 193 2.70 4.23 -13.94
N ASN A 194 3.27 5.08 -13.07
CA ASN A 194 4.38 5.98 -13.38
C ASN A 194 5.68 5.64 -12.62
N TRP A 195 5.87 4.38 -12.22
CA TRP A 195 7.06 3.96 -11.48
C TRP A 195 8.34 4.12 -12.34
N PRO A 196 9.36 4.85 -11.90
CA PRO A 196 10.59 5.01 -12.67
C PRO A 196 11.33 3.67 -12.81
N LYS A 197 11.65 3.28 -14.05
CA LYS A 197 12.51 2.11 -14.30
C LYS A 197 13.87 2.32 -13.61
N ARG A 198 14.39 1.29 -12.94
CA ARG A 198 15.78 1.33 -12.45
C ARG A 198 16.69 1.52 -13.67
N LYS A 199 17.63 2.47 -13.55
CA LYS A 199 18.74 2.61 -14.50
C LYS A 199 19.73 1.48 -14.29
#